data_AF-A0A1H6JJF4-F1
#
_entry.id   AF-A0A1H6JJF4-F1
#
_cell.length_a   1.000
_cell.length_b   1.000
_cell.length_c   1.000
_cell.angle_alpha   90.00
_cell.angle_beta   90.00
_cell.angle_gamma   90.00
#
_symmetry.space_group_name_H-M   'P 1'
#
loop_
_entity.id
_entity.type
_entity.pdbx_description
1 polymer ?
#
loop_
_entity_poly.entity_id
_entity_poly.type
_entity_poly.pdbx_seq_one_letter_code
_entity_poly.pdbx_strand_id
1 'polypeptide(L)'
;MSSLVNTLGMVAGSVWVGAAIWFELIHPKRVHAKYVIGTFLIGSALILASSSTVLASPTLAESFAVAANILFTLLGCATWVYIEKHTDDPPTADDLSESTSH
;
A
#
# COMPACT_ATOMS: atom_id res chain seq x y z
N MET A 1 9.00 -15.67 19.65
CA MET A 1 8.50 -14.73 18.62
C MET A 1 9.68 -13.87 18.19
N SER A 2 9.98 -13.80 16.89
CA SER A 2 11.09 -12.97 16.41
C SER A 2 10.66 -11.50 16.40
N SER A 3 11.28 -10.68 17.24
CA SER A 3 10.99 -9.24 17.30
C SER A 3 11.26 -8.54 15.97
N LEU A 4 12.21 -9.08 15.18
CA LEU A 4 12.55 -8.58 13.85
C LEU A 4 11.39 -8.75 12.86
N VAL A 5 10.83 -9.95 12.75
CA VAL A 5 9.72 -10.25 11.82
C VAL A 5 8.50 -9.40 12.14
N ASN A 6 8.17 -9.27 13.44
CA ASN A 6 7.04 -8.45 13.86
C ASN A 6 7.25 -6.97 13.50
N THR A 7 8.44 -6.43 13.79
CA THR A 7 8.78 -5.04 13.45
C THR A 7 8.71 -4.81 11.95
N LEU A 8 9.26 -5.72 11.15
CA LEU A 8 9.23 -5.62 9.68
C LEU A 8 7.80 -5.66 9.13
N GLY A 9 6.94 -6.52 9.65
CA GLY A 9 5.55 -6.58 9.20
C GLY A 9 4.71 -5.40 9.66
N MET A 10 5.02 -4.81 10.83
CA MET A 10 4.45 -3.51 11.23
C MET A 10 4.88 -2.39 10.30
N VAL A 11 6.17 -2.33 9.92
CA VAL A 11 6.69 -1.33 8.98
C VAL A 11 6.05 -1.51 7.60
N ALA A 12 6.04 -2.74 7.08
CA ALA A 12 5.42 -3.06 5.80
C ALA A 12 3.94 -2.65 5.81
N GLY A 13 3.19 -3.05 6.83
CA GLY A 13 1.78 -2.67 6.97
C GLY A 13 1.57 -1.16 7.06
N SER A 14 2.45 -0.44 7.74
CA SER A 14 2.39 1.02 7.84
C SER A 14 2.61 1.72 6.51
N VAL A 15 3.46 1.18 5.62
CA VAL A 15 3.63 1.70 4.25
C VAL A 15 2.32 1.59 3.46
N TRP A 16 1.65 0.44 3.54
CA TRP A 16 0.39 0.20 2.84
C TRP A 16 -0.77 1.05 3.38
N VAL A 17 -0.91 1.15 4.71
CA VAL A 17 -1.91 2.03 5.33
C VAL A 17 -1.60 3.51 5.05
N GLY A 18 -0.33 3.90 5.11
CA GLY A 18 0.11 5.26 4.78
C GLY A 18 -0.22 5.64 3.33
N ALA A 19 0.01 4.74 2.38
CA ALA A 19 -0.39 4.93 0.99
C ALA A 19 -1.91 5.12 0.86
N ALA A 20 -2.71 4.29 1.54
CA ALA A 20 -4.16 4.40 1.52
C ALA A 20 -4.64 5.77 2.03
N ILE A 21 -4.10 6.22 3.17
CA ILE A 21 -4.42 7.53 3.77
C ILE A 21 -3.99 8.66 2.82
N TRP A 22 -2.81 8.56 2.20
CA TRP A 22 -2.33 9.55 1.24
C TRP A 22 -3.24 9.68 0.03
N PHE A 23 -3.69 8.55 -0.54
CA PHE A 23 -4.60 8.55 -1.67
C PHE A 23 -5.96 9.13 -1.32
N GLU A 24 -6.50 8.79 -0.14
CA GLU A 24 -7.77 9.34 0.34
C GLU A 24 -7.68 10.85 0.61
N LEU A 25 -6.60 11.33 1.22
CA LEU A 25 -6.48 12.74 1.61
C LEU A 25 -6.05 13.66 0.47
N ILE A 26 -5.09 13.25 -0.35
CA ILE A 26 -4.47 14.13 -1.35
C ILE A 26 -5.09 13.94 -2.73
N HIS A 27 -5.56 12.74 -3.05
CA HIS A 27 -6.09 12.41 -4.38
C HIS A 27 -7.53 11.85 -4.37
N PRO A 28 -8.48 12.39 -3.56
CA PRO A 28 -9.79 11.78 -3.34
C PRO A 28 -10.66 11.64 -4.61
N LYS A 29 -10.44 12.50 -5.61
CA LYS A 29 -11.17 12.46 -6.88
C LYS A 29 -10.46 11.68 -7.99
N ARG A 30 -9.18 11.40 -7.81
CA ARG A 30 -8.31 10.84 -8.85
C ARG A 30 -8.12 9.34 -8.67
N VAL A 31 -7.89 8.90 -7.43
CA VAL A 31 -7.67 7.48 -7.12
C VAL A 31 -9.00 6.79 -6.88
N HIS A 32 -9.30 5.72 -7.63
CA HIS A 32 -10.50 4.93 -7.38
C HIS A 32 -10.50 4.37 -5.95
N ALA A 33 -11.63 4.48 -5.25
CA ALA A 33 -11.81 3.98 -3.88
C ALA A 33 -11.40 2.50 -3.69
N LYS A 34 -11.45 1.69 -4.76
CA LYS A 34 -10.97 0.30 -4.75
C LYS A 34 -9.47 0.19 -4.42
N TYR A 35 -8.64 1.11 -4.90
CA TYR A 35 -7.20 1.13 -4.59
C TYR A 35 -6.93 1.56 -3.15
N VAL A 36 -7.71 2.53 -2.63
CA VAL A 36 -7.63 2.97 -1.22
C VAL A 36 -8.02 1.82 -0.28
N ILE A 37 -9.16 1.18 -0.53
CA ILE A 37 -9.62 0.04 0.28
C ILE A 37 -8.66 -1.14 0.16
N GLY A 38 -8.17 -1.45 -1.04
CA GLY A 38 -7.22 -2.53 -1.26
C GLY A 38 -5.91 -2.33 -0.51
N THR A 39 -5.32 -1.13 -0.62
CA THR A 39 -4.08 -0.79 0.08
C THR A 39 -4.25 -0.81 1.60
N PHE A 40 -5.38 -0.29 2.10
CA PHE A 40 -5.72 -0.31 3.51
C PHE A 40 -5.90 -1.74 4.07
N LEU A 41 -6.61 -2.61 3.36
CA LEU A 41 -6.83 -3.99 3.77
C LEU A 41 -5.53 -4.80 3.76
N ILE A 42 -4.67 -4.61 2.75
CA ILE A 42 -3.36 -5.27 2.70
C ILE A 42 -2.50 -4.84 3.90
N GLY A 43 -2.43 -3.53 4.18
CA GLY A 43 -1.66 -3.02 5.31
C GLY A 43 -2.19 -3.52 6.66
N SER A 44 -3.51 -3.51 6.85
CA SER A 44 -4.16 -4.02 8.06
C SER A 44 -3.93 -5.52 8.25
N ALA A 45 -4.00 -6.30 7.17
CA ALA A 45 -3.73 -7.73 7.20
C ALA A 45 -2.28 -8.04 7.58
N LEU A 46 -1.31 -7.26 7.08
CA LEU A 46 0.11 -7.40 7.44
C LEU A 46 0.35 -7.11 8.92
N ILE A 47 -0.24 -6.04 9.47
CA ILE A 47 -0.11 -5.71 10.90
C ILE A 47 -0.74 -6.80 11.77
N LEU A 48 -1.93 -7.28 11.39
CA LEU A 48 -2.63 -8.33 12.13
C LEU A 48 -1.88 -9.67 12.07
N ALA A 49 -1.37 -10.05 10.90
CA ALA A 49 -0.57 -11.25 10.72
C ALA A 49 0.73 -11.20 11.52
N SER A 50 1.37 -10.03 11.59
CA SER A 50 2.58 -9.82 12.41
C SER A 50 2.30 -10.00 13.91
N SER A 51 1.10 -9.61 14.34
CA SER A 51 0.65 -9.72 15.73
C SER A 51 0.17 -11.13 16.10
N SER A 52 -0.32 -11.92 15.12
CA SER A 52 -0.92 -13.26 15.37
C SER A 52 0.01 -14.43 15.08
N THR A 53 1.10 -14.23 14.33
CA THR A 53 1.99 -15.33 13.95
C THR A 53 2.94 -15.72 15.08
N VAL A 54 2.52 -16.70 15.87
CA VAL A 54 3.43 -17.49 16.72
C VAL A 54 4.23 -18.40 15.79
N LEU A 55 5.38 -17.93 15.30
CA LEU A 55 6.35 -18.79 14.60
C LEU A 55 6.85 -19.85 15.58
N ALA A 56 6.26 -21.05 15.53
CA ALA A 56 6.85 -22.27 16.03
C ALA A 56 8.04 -22.60 15.11
N SER A 57 9.26 -22.36 15.58
CA SER A 57 10.53 -22.50 14.84
C SER A 57 10.56 -23.69 13.85
N PRO A 58 11.09 -23.52 12.63
CA PRO A 58 12.54 -23.50 12.40
C PRO A 58 13.00 -22.29 11.57
N THR A 59 14.27 -21.91 11.70
CA THR A 59 14.96 -20.75 11.08
C THR A 59 14.58 -20.42 9.62
N LEU A 60 14.17 -21.42 8.83
CA LEU A 60 13.75 -21.23 7.44
C LEU A 60 12.45 -20.41 7.32
N ALA A 61 11.45 -20.68 8.16
CA ALA A 61 10.17 -19.96 8.14
C ALA A 61 10.34 -18.50 8.54
N GLU A 62 11.27 -18.23 9.46
CA GLU A 62 11.64 -16.87 9.85
C GLU A 62 12.32 -16.12 8.70
N SER A 63 13.27 -16.75 8.00
CA SER A 63 13.91 -16.17 6.82
C SER A 63 12.91 -15.85 5.70
N PHE A 64 11.94 -16.74 5.45
CA PHE A 64 10.87 -16.48 4.50
C PHE A 64 9.98 -15.32 4.94
N ALA A 65 9.65 -15.23 6.23
CA ALA A 65 8.86 -14.13 6.76
C ALA A 65 9.61 -12.78 6.64
N VAL A 66 10.92 -12.75 6.91
CA VAL A 66 11.76 -11.57 6.70
C VAL A 66 11.76 -11.16 5.22
N ALA A 67 12.05 -12.11 4.32
CA ALA A 67 12.07 -11.84 2.89
C ALA A 67 10.72 -11.36 2.36
N ALA A 68 9.62 -11.98 2.83
CA ALA A 68 8.26 -11.57 2.47
C ALA A 68 7.96 -10.14 2.92
N ASN A 69 8.27 -9.78 4.18
CA ASN A 69 8.02 -8.42 4.67
C ASN A 69 8.84 -7.36 3.91
N ILE A 70 10.10 -7.64 3.58
CA ILE A 70 10.91 -6.76 2.74
C ILE A 70 10.27 -6.60 1.36
N LEU A 71 9.86 -7.71 0.73
CA LEU A 71 9.20 -7.69 -0.56
C LEU A 71 7.89 -6.89 -0.52
N PHE A 72 7.04 -7.10 0.50
CA PHE A 72 5.79 -6.36 0.67
C PHE A 72 6.01 -4.87 0.92
N THR A 73 7.10 -4.50 1.60
CA THR A 73 7.49 -3.10 1.79
C THR A 73 7.86 -2.47 0.45
N LEU A 74 8.74 -3.11 -0.32
CA LEU A 74 9.15 -2.64 -1.64
C LEU A 74 7.98 -2.57 -2.62
N LEU A 75 7.10 -3.58 -2.60
CA LEU A 75 5.89 -3.61 -3.42
C LEU A 75 4.96 -2.46 -3.03
N GLY A 76 4.75 -2.22 -1.73
CA GLY A 76 3.93 -1.11 -1.24
C GLY A 76 4.46 0.24 -1.75
N CYS A 77 5.76 0.49 -1.63
CA CYS A 77 6.39 1.70 -2.17
C CYS A 77 6.26 1.80 -3.69
N ALA A 78 6.49 0.71 -4.43
CA ALA A 78 6.38 0.69 -5.89
C ALA A 78 4.94 0.92 -6.35
N THR A 79 3.95 0.29 -5.71
CA THR A 79 2.53 0.51 -5.96
C THR A 79 2.15 1.95 -5.66
N TRP A 80 2.66 2.53 -4.57
CA TRP A 80 2.42 3.93 -4.24
C TRP A 80 2.88 4.84 -5.38
N VAL A 81 4.15 4.74 -5.77
CA VAL A 81 4.75 5.54 -6.86
C VAL A 81 4.06 5.27 -8.20
N TYR A 82 3.67 4.03 -8.47
CA TYR A 82 3.00 3.66 -9.71
C TYR A 82 1.63 4.33 -9.83
N ILE A 83 0.80 4.23 -8.78
CA ILE A 83 -0.51 4.88 -8.73
C ILE A 83 -0.34 6.39 -8.85
N GLU A 84 0.59 6.99 -8.11
CA GLU A 84 0.85 8.43 -8.19
C GLU A 84 1.22 8.90 -9.61
N LYS A 85 2.01 8.12 -10.35
CA LYS A 85 2.42 8.46 -11.73
C LYS A 85 1.35 8.23 -12.80
N HIS A 86 0.41 7.31 -12.57
CA HIS A 86 -0.57 6.89 -13.59
C HIS A 86 -2.00 7.27 -13.26
N THR A 87 -2.24 7.95 -12.14
CA THR A 87 -3.53 8.54 -11.85
C THR A 87 -3.56 9.92 -12.48
N ASP A 88 -4.13 10.02 -13.68
CA ASP A 88 -4.19 11.25 -14.47
C ASP A 88 -4.75 12.44 -13.66
N ASP A 89 -4.19 13.62 -13.93
CA ASP A 89 -4.84 14.88 -13.55
C ASP A 89 -6.28 14.88 -14.11
N PRO A 90 -7.30 15.25 -13.32
CA PRO A 90 -8.65 15.39 -13.84
C PRO A 90 -8.61 16.45 -14.95
N PRO A 91 -9.38 16.28 -16.04
CA PRO A 91 -9.44 17.27 -17.09
C PRO A 91 -9.76 18.63 -16.46
N THR A 92 -8.91 19.59 -16.77
CA THR A 92 -9.05 20.98 -16.33
C THR A 92 -10.28 21.56 -17.02
N ALA A 93 -10.88 22.60 -16.46
CA ALA A 93 -12.04 23.26 -17.09
C ALA A 93 -11.75 23.71 -18.54
N ASP A 94 -10.47 23.95 -18.86
CA ASP A 94 -9.99 24.24 -20.21
C ASP A 94 -10.22 23.07 -21.19
N ASP A 95 -9.99 21.82 -20.76
CA ASP A 95 -10.17 20.60 -21.58
C ASP A 95 -11.65 20.33 -21.91
N LEU A 96 -12.56 20.75 -21.02
CA LEU A 96 -14.00 20.65 -21.24
C LEU A 96 -14.54 21.76 -22.16
N SER A 97 -13.85 22.90 -22.22
CA SER A 97 -14.27 24.03 -23.06
C SER A 97 -13.98 23.80 -24.55
N GLU A 98 -12.87 23.11 -24.88
CA GLU A 98 -12.47 22.75 -26.25
C GLU A 98 -13.37 21.67 -26.88
N SER A 99 -13.92 20.76 -26.08
CA SER A 99 -14.82 19.70 -26.56
C SER A 99 -16.21 20.22 -26.95
N THR A 100 -16.65 21.36 -26.41
CA THR A 100 -17.98 21.93 -26.69
C THR A 100 -18.01 22.89 -27.87
N SER A 101 -16.86 23.21 -28.48
CA SER A 101 -16.74 24.11 -29.63
C SER A 101 -16.74 23.42 -31.01
N HIS A 102 -17.01 22.12 -31.07
CA HIS A 102 -17.13 21.34 -32.31
C HIS A 102 -18.55 20.83 -32.57
#